data_AF-A0A836YJ38-F1
#
_entry.id   AF-A0A836YJ38-F1
#
_cell.length_a   1.000
_cell.length_b   1.000
_cell.length_c   1.000
_cell.angle_alpha   90.00
_cell.angle_beta   90.00
_cell.angle_gamma   90.00
#
_symmetry.space_group_name_H-M   'P 1'
#
loop_
_entity.id
_entity.type
_entity.pdbx_description
1 polymer ?
#
loop_
_entity_poly.entity_id
_entity_poly.type
_entity_poly.pdbx_seq_one_letter_code
_entity_poly.pdbx_strand_id
1 'polypeptide(L)' 'MRVLQVKRVQMALVNRGYYSGKIDGDLGKNTRKAIANYQIDKNLAINGRMTTELLNSLGILAV' A
#
# COMPACT_ATOMS: atom_id res chain seq x y z
N MET A 1 9.55 -5.98 -7.00
CA MET A 1 9.14 -4.63 -6.55
C MET A 1 10.37 -3.90 -6.05
N ARG A 2 10.52 -2.62 -6.36
CA ARG A 2 11.64 -1.81 -5.87
C ARG A 2 11.30 -1.31 -4.46
N VAL A 3 12.24 -1.37 -3.52
CA VAL A 3 12.09 -0.92 -2.12
C VAL A 3 11.46 0.49 -2.03
N LEU A 4 11.86 1.39 -2.93
CA LEU A 4 11.31 2.75 -3.02
C LEU A 4 9.80 2.78 -3.29
N GLN A 5 9.29 1.86 -4.11
CA GLN A 5 7.86 1.77 -4.42
C GLN A 5 7.06 1.30 -3.20
N VAL A 6 7.58 0.33 -2.44
CA VAL A 6 6.97 -0.11 -1.19
C VAL A 6 6.96 1.02 -0.16
N LYS A 7 8.05 1.79 -0.05
CA LYS A 7 8.11 2.99 0.82
C LYS A 7 7.06 4.03 0.42
N ARG A 8 6.87 4.28 -0.88
CA ARG A 8 5.82 5.19 -1.38
C ARG A 8 4.42 4.71 -1.00
N VAL A 9 4.15 3.41 -1.12
CA VAL A 9 2.86 2.83 -0.70
C VAL A 9 2.68 2.94 0.81
N GLN A 10 3.68 2.56 1.61
CA GLN A 10 3.65 2.70 3.07
C GLN A 10 3.36 4.15 3.46
N MET A 11 4.08 5.12 2.90
CA MET A 11 3.85 6.55 3.15
C MET A 11 2.43 7.00 2.78
N ALA A 12 1.93 6.58 1.61
CA ALA A 12 0.58 6.92 1.17
C ALA A 12 -0.51 6.31 2.07
N LEU A 13 -0.27 5.12 2.62
CA LEU A 13 -1.14 4.46 3.59
C LEU A 13 -1.07 5.13 4.98
N VAL A 14 0.11 5.60 5.43
CA VAL A 14 0.24 6.40 6.67
C VAL A 14 -0.59 7.68 6.54
N ASN A 15 -0.41 8.43 5.45
CA ASN A 15 -1.11 9.70 5.23
C ASN A 15 -2.64 9.56 5.20
N ARG A 16 -3.13 8.35 4.91
CA ARG A 16 -4.56 8.03 4.87
C ARG A 16 -5.05 7.29 6.12
N GLY A 17 -4.19 7.06 7.11
CA GLY A 17 -4.55 6.40 8.38
C GLY A 17 -4.62 4.88 8.36
N TYR A 18 -4.20 4.21 7.28
CA TYR A 18 -4.26 2.75 7.14
C TYR A 18 -3.02 2.04 7.70
N TYR A 19 -1.89 2.74 7.82
CA TYR A 19 -0.62 2.18 8.26
C TYR A 19 0.01 3.02 9.36
N SER A 20 0.55 2.36 10.38
CA SER A 20 1.25 2.98 11.52
C SER A 20 2.62 2.36 11.80
N GLY A 21 3.10 1.49 10.90
CA GLY A 21 4.41 0.86 10.99
C GLY A 21 5.54 1.72 10.41
N LYS A 22 6.75 1.16 10.39
CA LYS A 22 7.93 1.82 9.82
C LYS A 22 7.86 1.87 8.29
N ILE A 23 8.29 2.99 7.70
CA ILE A 23 8.43 3.14 6.24
C ILE A 23 9.80 2.58 5.81
N ASP A 24 9.96 1.28 5.97
CA ASP A 24 11.21 0.54 5.71
C ASP A 24 11.30 0.01 4.27
N GLY A 25 10.19 0.00 3.54
CA GLY A 25 10.09 -0.59 2.21
C GLY A 25 9.96 -2.09 2.22
N ASP A 26 9.62 -2.68 3.38
CA ASP A 26 9.35 -4.09 3.52
C ASP A 26 7.85 -4.41 3.41
N LEU A 27 7.51 -5.38 2.56
CA LEU A 27 6.13 -5.79 2.35
C LEU A 27 5.76 -6.89 3.36
N GLY A 28 5.85 -6.56 4.64
CA GLY A 28 5.54 -7.45 5.75
C GLY A 28 4.04 -7.64 6.01
N LYS A 29 3.70 -8.38 7.06
CA LYS A 29 2.31 -8.64 7.47
C LYS A 29 1.52 -7.35 7.72
N ASN A 30 2.13 -6.36 8.38
CA ASN A 30 1.49 -5.07 8.68
C ASN A 30 1.20 -4.26 7.42
N THR A 31 2.16 -4.22 6.48
CA THR A 31 1.98 -3.53 5.18
C THR A 31 0.85 -4.19 4.39
N ARG A 32 0.81 -5.53 4.30
CA ARG A 32 -0.27 -6.27 3.62
C ARG A 32 -1.64 -6.04 4.26
N LYS A 33 -1.71 -5.99 5.60
CA LYS A 33 -2.96 -5.69 6.33
C LYS A 33 -3.45 -4.27 6.02
N ALA A 34 -2.56 -3.28 6.03
CA ALA A 34 -2.91 -1.90 5.67
C ALA A 34 -3.40 -1.78 4.22
N ILE A 35 -2.75 -2.50 3.30
CA ILE A 35 -3.20 -2.59 1.90
C ILE A 35 -4.60 -3.19 1.82
N ALA A 36 -4.86 -4.31 2.50
CA ALA A 36 -6.18 -4.95 2.48
C ALA A 36 -7.27 -4.03 3.04
N ASN A 37 -7.02 -3.33 4.14
CA ASN A 37 -7.95 -2.36 4.70
C ASN A 37 -8.23 -1.20 3.73
N TYR A 38 -7.19 -0.68 3.08
CA TYR A 38 -7.36 0.35 2.05
C TYR A 38 -8.17 -0.18 0.85
N GLN A 39 -7.91 -1.41 0.42
CA GLN A 39 -8.65 -2.05 -0.68
C GLN A 39 -10.14 -2.19 -0.34
N ILE A 40 -10.48 -2.59 0.90
CA ILE A 40 -11.86 -2.67 1.38
C ILE A 40 -12.54 -1.31 1.25
N ASP A 41 -11.94 -0.26 1.81
CA ASP A 41 -12.52 1.08 1.85
C ASP A 41 -12.61 1.76 0.47
N LYS A 42 -11.75 1.36 -0.47
CA LYS A 42 -11.76 1.85 -1.85
C LYS A 42 -12.47 0.93 -2.84
N ASN A 43 -13.13 -0.12 -2.34
CA ASN A 43 -13.86 -1.10 -3.15
C ASN A 43 -13.00 -1.71 -4.27
N LEU A 44 -11.73 -1.98 -3.96
CA LEU A 44 -10.75 -2.63 -4.85
C LEU A 44 -10.71 -4.13 -4.55
N ALA A 45 -10.01 -4.91 -5.39
CA ALA A 45 -9.78 -6.32 -5.13
C ALA A 45 -8.99 -6.54 -3.81
N ILE A 46 -9.66 -7.09 -2.79
CA ILE A 46 -9.12 -7.30 -1.44
C ILE A 46 -8.19 -8.52 -1.41
N ASN A 47 -6.91 -8.30 -1.72
CA ASN A 47 -5.89 -9.35 -1.76
C ASN A 47 -4.65 -9.02 -0.92
N GLY A 48 -4.57 -7.80 -0.36
CA GLY A 48 -3.42 -7.33 0.41
C GLY A 48 -2.14 -7.17 -0.40
N ARG A 49 -2.22 -7.19 -1.74
CA ARG A 49 -1.07 -7.08 -2.65
C ARG A 49 -0.99 -5.69 -3.26
N MET A 50 0.22 -5.21 -3.51
CA MET A 50 0.45 -4.01 -4.32
C MET A 50 0.19 -4.31 -5.80
N THR A 51 -1.07 -4.31 -6.19
CA THR A 51 -1.51 -4.41 -7.59
C THR A 51 -1.38 -3.06 -8.30
N THR A 52 -1.37 -3.07 -9.63
CA THR A 52 -1.41 -1.83 -10.43
C THR A 52 -2.64 -0.98 -10.09
N GLU A 53 -3.78 -1.62 -9.84
CA GLU A 53 -5.00 -0.94 -9.39
C GLU A 53 -4.81 -0.18 -8.06
N LEU A 54 -4.19 -0.82 -7.06
CA LEU A 54 -3.85 -0.15 -5.79
C LEU A 54 -2.92 1.04 -6.04
N LEU A 55 -1.86 0.84 -6.83
CA LEU A 55 -0.87 1.88 -7.12
C LEU A 55 -1.51 3.09 -7.80
N ASN A 56 -2.37 2.86 -8.80
CA ASN A 56 -3.13 3.90 -9.47
C ASN A 56 -4.06 4.64 -8.50
N SER A 57 -4.78 3.91 -7.63
CA SER A 57 -5.66 4.49 -6.60
C SER A 57 -4.89 5.37 -5.60
N LEU A 58 -3.63 5.04 -5.31
CA LEU A 58 -2.75 5.82 -4.45
C LEU A 58 -2.02 6.97 -5.20
N GLY A 59 -2.17 7.08 -6.52
CA GLY A 59 -1.45 8.07 -7.35
C GLY A 59 0.04 7.75 -7.53
N ILE A 60 0.43 6.48 -7.39
CA ILE A 60 1.81 6.01 -7.49
C ILE A 60 1.99 5.35 -8.85
N LEU A 61 2.88 5.89 -9.67
CA LEU A 61 3.23 5.27 -10.95
C LEU A 61 3.88 3.90 -10.72
N ALA A 62 3.38 2.88 -11.42
CA ALA A 62 4.05 1.61 -11.60
C ALA A 62 5.18 1.82 -12.61
N VAL A 63 6.38 2.11 -12.11
CA VAL A 63 7.61 2.25 -12.90
C VAL A 63 8.41 0.96 -12.85
#